data_AF-X7Z561-F1
#
_entry.id   AF-X7Z561-F1
#
_cell.length_a   1.000
_cell.length_b   1.000
_cell.length_c   1.000
_cell.angle_alpha   90.00
_cell.angle_beta   90.00
_cell.angle_gamma   90.00
#
_symmetry.space_group_name_H-M   'P 1'
#
loop_
_entity.id
_entity.type
_entity.pdbx_description
1 polymer ?
#
loop_
_entity_poly.entity_id
_entity_poly.type
_entity_poly.pdbx_seq_one_letter_code
_entity_poly.pdbx_strand_id
1 'polypeptide(L)' 'MVFGQLEVKTVMHRLLRRYRLELPRPGYRPRYDYGGMPIPIDGMPIVLRPL' A
#
# COMPACT_ATOMS: atom_id res chain seq x y z
N MET A 1 -18.06 4.81 -8.71
CA MET A 1 -17.11 4.52 -9.81
C MET A 1 -16.76 3.04 -9.80
N VAL A 2 -17.12 2.28 -10.84
CA VAL A 2 -16.84 0.83 -10.93
C VAL A 2 -15.38 0.55 -11.31
N PHE A 3 -14.78 1.38 -12.17
CA PHE A 3 -13.42 1.19 -12.68
C PHE A 3 -12.36 1.15 -11.56
N GLY A 4 -12.31 2.16 -10.70
CA GLY A 4 -11.32 2.21 -9.61
C GLY A 4 -11.41 1.06 -8.62
N GLN A 5 -12.62 0.52 -8.39
CA GLN A 5 -12.79 -0.65 -7.53
C GLN A 5 -12.19 -1.92 -8.15
N LEU A 6 -12.41 -2.12 -9.45
CA LEU A 6 -11.88 -3.27 -10.18
C LEU A 6 -10.35 -3.19 -10.33
N GLU A 7 -9.82 -1.99 -10.53
CA GLU A 7 -8.38 -1.75 -10.60
C GLU A 7 -7.69 -2.14 -9.28
N VAL A 8 -8.15 -1.59 -8.15
CA VAL A 8 -7.61 -1.91 -6.83
C VAL A 8 -7.69 -3.40 -6.55
N LYS A 9 -8.83 -4.04 -6.81
CA LYS A 9 -9.01 -5.49 -6.60
C LYS A 9 -8.00 -6.30 -7.42
N THR A 10 -7.79 -5.92 -8.68
CA THR A 10 -6.89 -6.67 -9.58
C THR A 10 -5.44 -6.54 -9.16
N VAL A 11 -5.01 -5.34 -8.79
CA VAL A 11 -3.65 -5.10 -8.27
C VAL A 11 -3.44 -5.87 -6.97
N MET A 12 -4.34 -5.73 -6.00
CA MET A 12 -4.26 -6.42 -4.72
C MET A 12 -4.25 -7.95 -4.87
N HIS A 13 -5.09 -8.50 -5.74
CA HIS A 13 -5.12 -9.93 -6.01
C HIS A 13 -3.76 -10.44 -6.52
N ARG A 14 -3.14 -9.74 -7.48
CA ARG A 14 -1.83 -10.13 -8.03
C ARG A 14 -0.71 -10.01 -7.00
N LEU A 15 -0.72 -8.95 -6.19
CA LEU A 15 0.27 -8.74 -5.13
C LEU A 15 0.19 -9.84 -4.08
N LEU A 16 -1.01 -10.09 -3.52
CA LEU A 16 -1.20 -11.07 -2.44
C LEU A 16 -1.01 -12.52 -2.87
N ARG A 17 -1.11 -12.83 -4.17
CA ARG A 17 -0.84 -14.17 -4.71
C ARG A 17 0.64 -14.46 -4.95
N ARG A 18 1.50 -13.45 -4.97
CA ARG A 18 2.92 -13.58 -5.37
C ARG A 18 3.90 -13.03 -4.34
N TYR A 19 3.44 -12.18 -3.44
CA TYR A 19 4.28 -11.48 -2.49
C TYR A 19 3.67 -11.43 -1.11
N ARG A 20 4.55 -11.47 -0.11
CA ARG A 20 4.30 -11.03 1.25
C ARG A 20 4.65 -9.54 1.36
N LEU A 21 3.72 -8.75 1.87
CA LEU A 21 3.92 -7.32 2.11
C LEU A 21 4.47 -7.14 3.53
N GLU A 22 5.57 -6.41 3.66
CA GLU A 22 6.20 -6.12 4.94
C GLU A 22 6.53 -4.63 5.08
N LEU A 23 6.61 -4.18 6.33
CA LEU A 23 7.09 -2.84 6.64
C LEU A 23 8.61 -2.78 6.46
N PRO A 24 9.17 -1.65 6.00
CA PRO A 24 10.61 -1.51 5.77
C PRO A 24 11.43 -1.60 7.07
N ARG A 25 10.81 -1.27 8.20
CA ARG A 25 11.43 -1.34 9.53
C ARG A 25 10.38 -1.57 10.62
N PRO A 26 10.76 -2.25 11.72
CA PRO A 26 9.93 -2.35 12.91
C PRO A 26 9.53 -0.96 13.45
N GLY A 27 8.30 -0.84 13.94
CA GLY A 27 7.81 0.41 14.52
C GLY A 27 7.54 1.54 13.52
N TYR A 28 7.56 1.27 12.22
CA TYR A 28 7.13 2.23 11.21
C TYR A 28 5.70 2.69 11.51
N ARG A 29 5.52 4.02 11.62
CA ARG A 29 4.23 4.69 11.73
C ARG A 29 4.18 5.78 10.66
N PRO A 30 3.25 5.68 9.69
CA PRO A 30 3.12 6.71 8.67
C PRO A 30 2.74 8.05 9.33
N ARG A 31 3.39 9.13 8.90
CA ARG A 31 2.93 10.49 9.18
C ARG A 31 2.08 10.94 8.01
N TYR A 32 0.86 11.37 8.30
CA TYR A 32 -0.08 11.79 7.27
C TYR A 32 -0.06 13.31 7.13
N ASP A 33 -0.11 13.78 5.89
CA ASP A 33 -0.60 15.11 5.56
C ASP A 33 -2.12 15.05 5.45
N TYR A 34 -2.80 15.97 6.11
CA TYR A 34 -4.25 16.09 6.15
C TYR A 34 -4.78 17.29 5.38
N GLY A 35 -3.94 18.01 4.63
CA GLY A 35 -4.33 19.24 3.91
C GLY A 35 -5.40 19.06 2.83
N GLY A 36 -5.49 17.88 2.21
CA GLY A 36 -6.51 17.56 1.20
C GLY A 36 -7.17 16.21 1.43
N MET A 37 -6.41 15.15 1.21
CA MET A 37 -6.77 13.79 1.63
C MET A 37 -5.63 13.21 2.45
N PRO A 38 -5.90 12.33 3.43
CA PRO A 38 -4.84 11.71 4.23
C PRO A 38 -3.87 10.93 3.34
N ILE A 39 -2.66 11.47 3.15
CA ILE A 39 -1.61 10.84 2.37
C ILE A 39 -0.36 10.71 3.24
N PRO A 40 0.28 9.53 3.31
CA PRO A 40 1.57 9.37 3.98
C PRO A 40 2.62 10.27 3.31
N ILE A 41 3.25 11.15 4.08
CA ILE A 41 4.23 12.13 3.57
C ILE A 41 5.49 11.48 3.00
N ASP A 42 5.74 10.23 3.36
CA ASP A 42 6.88 9.41 2.96
C ASP A 42 6.55 8.44 1.82
N GLY A 43 5.34 8.54 1.25
CA GLY A 43 4.92 7.71 0.12
C GLY A 43 4.57 6.26 0.49
N MET A 44 4.43 5.94 1.80
CA MET A 44 4.06 4.60 2.27
C MET A 44 4.99 3.49 1.75
N PRO A 45 6.27 3.47 2.17
CA PRO A 45 7.19 2.42 1.76
C PRO A 45 6.69 1.04 2.22
N ILE A 46 6.53 0.12 1.27
CA ILE A 46 6.21 -1.30 1.51
C ILE A 46 7.28 -2.15 0.84
N VAL A 47 7.79 -3.15 1.56
CA VAL A 47 8.70 -4.15 1.03
C VAL A 47 7.90 -5.34 0.51
N LEU A 48 8.12 -5.72 -0.74
CA LEU A 48 7.53 -6.91 -1.35
C LEU A 48 8.54 -8.05 -1.30
N ARG A 49 8.21 -9.14 -0.57
CA ARG A 49 9.01 -10.37 -0.56
C ARG A 49 8.29 -11.44 -1.37
N PRO A 50 8.94 -12.12 -2.33
CA PRO A 50 8.35 -13.28 -3.00
C PRO A 50 7.87 -14.33 -1.99
N LEU A 51 6.77 -15.02 -2.33
CA LEU A 51 6.30 -16.18 -1.56
C LEU A 51 7.22 -17.40 -1.72
#